data_AF-A0A9J5YDS4-F1
#
_entry.id   AF-A0A9J5YDS4-F1
#
_cell.length_a   1.000
_cell.length_b   1.000
_cell.length_c   1.000
_cell.angle_alpha   90.00
_cell.angle_beta   90.00
_cell.angle_gamma   90.00
#
_symmetry.space_group_name_H-M   'P 1'
#
loop_
_entity.id
_entity.type
_entity.pdbx_description
1 polymer ?
#
loop_
_entity_poly.entity_id
_entity_poly.type
_entity_poly.pdbx_seq_one_letter_code
_entity_poly.pdbx_strand_id
1 'polypeptide(L)'
;MVYDSIRSTLHDSYVLKVVKKYAQLIPMYLSMPGFYAKRDLDVFVHPKYKSHYDLDSFDNEYAKDIPQQLEGSLDCGVFVSSYVEYLSYGNDISTNSFDTESMRIRYATLLWDYVNRKIQFDAISDSETPQKPTRNRSDVDSSERITIH
;
A
#
# COMPACT_ATOMS: atom_id res chain seq x y z
N MET A 1 0.29 -6.30 8.54
CA MET A 1 1.56 -5.58 8.38
C MET A 1 1.32 -4.07 8.40
N VAL A 2 2.14 -3.34 9.14
CA VAL A 2 2.07 -1.91 9.40
C VAL A 2 3.35 -1.29 8.85
N TYR A 3 3.21 -0.23 8.06
CA TYR A 3 4.34 0.53 7.53
C TYR A 3 4.19 1.98 7.94
N ASP A 4 5.25 2.51 8.54
CA ASP A 4 5.39 3.92 8.87
C ASP A 4 6.48 4.50 7.99
N SER A 5 6.12 5.50 7.18
CA SER A 5 7.07 6.13 6.26
C SER A 5 8.10 6.99 6.96
N ILE A 6 7.89 7.40 8.22
CA ILE A 6 8.79 8.29 8.96
C ILE A 6 9.58 7.47 9.97
N ARG A 7 10.88 7.73 10.06
CA ARG A 7 11.76 7.13 11.07
C ARG A 7 12.10 8.15 12.16
N SER A 8 11.46 8.06 13.32
CA SER A 8 11.80 8.89 14.49
C SER A 8 11.38 8.17 15.77
N THR A 9 12.27 8.08 16.77
CA THR A 9 12.05 7.26 17.98
C THR A 9 10.86 7.75 18.82
N LEU A 10 10.65 9.07 18.88
CA LEU A 10 9.47 9.65 19.55
C LEU A 10 8.19 9.33 18.77
N HIS A 11 8.26 9.42 17.43
CA HIS A 11 7.18 9.11 16.50
C HIS A 11 6.77 7.64 16.55
N ASP A 12 7.73 6.71 16.58
CA ASP A 12 7.50 5.26 16.65
C ASP A 12 6.65 4.89 17.88
N SER A 13 6.94 5.53 19.03
CA SER A 13 6.19 5.31 20.27
C SER A 13 4.74 5.78 20.19
N TYR A 14 4.48 6.85 19.44
CA TYR A 14 3.16 7.39 19.19
C TYR A 14 2.40 6.50 18.21
N VAL A 15 3.02 6.14 17.09
CA VAL A 15 2.46 5.24 16.08
C VAL A 15 2.09 3.90 16.71
N LEU A 16 2.95 3.32 17.55
CA LEU A 16 2.65 2.08 18.26
C LEU A 16 1.37 2.17 19.10
N LYS A 17 1.15 3.28 19.81
CA LYS A 17 -0.07 3.49 20.61
C LYS A 17 -1.31 3.61 19.72
N VAL A 18 -1.20 4.30 18.59
CA VAL A 18 -2.29 4.51 17.63
C VAL A 18 -2.65 3.19 16.94
N VAL A 19 -1.66 2.49 16.41
CA VAL A 19 -1.80 1.20 15.72
C VAL A 19 -2.45 0.16 16.62
N LYS A 20 -2.04 0.05 17.89
CA LYS A 20 -2.67 -0.87 18.86
C LYS A 20 -4.17 -0.60 19.04
N LYS A 21 -4.59 0.66 19.07
CA LYS A 21 -6.01 1.02 19.18
C LYS A 21 -6.77 0.61 17.90
N TYR A 22 -6.21 0.87 16.73
CA TYR A 22 -6.84 0.46 15.47
C TYR A 22 -6.89 -1.05 15.31
N ALA A 23 -5.87 -1.78 15.74
CA ALA A 23 -5.84 -3.23 15.72
C ALA A 23 -6.98 -3.86 16.54
N GLN A 24 -7.49 -3.15 17.56
CA GLN A 24 -8.66 -3.56 18.35
C GLN A 24 -9.98 -3.04 17.75
N LEU A 25 -10.01 -1.77 17.31
CA LEU A 25 -11.23 -1.12 16.80
C LEU A 25 -11.68 -1.70 15.46
N ILE A 26 -10.76 -2.05 14.57
CA ILE A 26 -11.11 -2.55 13.23
C ILE A 26 -11.84 -3.91 13.35
N PRO A 27 -11.34 -4.93 14.06
CA PRO A 27 -12.09 -6.17 14.27
C PRO A 27 -13.47 -5.92 14.89
N MET A 28 -13.58 -5.05 15.88
CA MET A 28 -14.86 -4.70 16.50
C MET A 28 -15.86 -4.13 15.49
N TYR A 29 -15.42 -3.21 14.62
CA TYR A 29 -16.26 -2.63 13.58
C TYR A 29 -16.67 -3.68 12.52
N LEU A 30 -15.73 -4.53 12.11
CA LEU A 30 -15.96 -5.59 11.13
C LEU A 30 -16.92 -6.67 11.66
N SER A 31 -16.91 -6.93 12.97
CA SER A 31 -17.81 -7.87 13.64
C SER A 31 -19.21 -7.31 13.89
N MET A 32 -19.47 -6.04 13.57
CA MET A 32 -20.81 -5.48 13.73
C MET A 32 -21.83 -6.23 12.85
N PRO A 33 -23.01 -6.58 13.39
CA PRO A 33 -24.05 -7.27 12.64
C PRO A 33 -24.36 -6.57 11.31
N GLY A 34 -24.35 -7.33 10.22
CA GLY A 34 -24.68 -6.83 8.89
C GLY A 34 -23.53 -6.17 8.12
N PHE A 35 -22.32 -6.04 8.69
CA PHE A 35 -21.16 -5.53 7.92
C PHE A 35 -20.85 -6.43 6.72
N TYR A 36 -20.66 -7.73 6.96
CA TYR A 36 -20.36 -8.71 5.91
C TYR A 36 -21.59 -9.13 5.10
N ALA A 37 -22.78 -9.19 5.73
CA ALA A 37 -24.01 -9.55 5.04
C ALA A 37 -24.39 -8.54 3.93
N LYS A 38 -24.06 -7.26 4.10
CA LYS A 38 -24.25 -6.22 3.06
C LYS A 38 -23.32 -6.37 1.85
N ARG A 39 -22.33 -7.26 1.92
CA ARG A 39 -21.28 -7.45 0.91
C ARG A 39 -21.32 -8.83 0.26
N ASP A 40 -22.35 -9.63 0.53
CA ASP A 40 -22.47 -11.03 0.07
C ASP A 40 -21.22 -11.87 0.37
N LEU A 41 -20.54 -11.57 1.48
CA LEU A 41 -19.29 -12.21 1.91
C LEU A 41 -19.54 -13.11 3.11
N ASP A 42 -19.37 -14.42 2.93
CA ASP A 42 -19.39 -15.39 4.02
C ASP A 42 -17.96 -15.69 4.50
N VAL A 43 -17.43 -14.79 5.33
CA VAL A 43 -16.06 -14.87 5.84
C VAL A 43 -15.87 -16.08 6.78
N PHE A 44 -16.96 -16.65 7.29
CA PHE A 44 -16.95 -17.79 8.22
C PHE A 44 -16.66 -19.13 7.52
N VAL A 45 -16.79 -19.20 6.20
CA VAL A 45 -16.47 -20.40 5.40
C VAL A 45 -14.96 -20.59 5.27
N HIS A 46 -14.18 -19.52 5.34
CA HIS A 46 -12.75 -19.58 5.09
C HIS A 46 -12.00 -20.14 6.32
N PRO A 47 -11.24 -21.25 6.21
CA PRO A 47 -10.62 -21.93 7.35
C PRO A 47 -9.74 -21.02 8.22
N LYS A 48 -9.07 -20.05 7.61
CA LYS A 48 -8.22 -19.05 8.28
C LYS A 48 -9.00 -18.12 9.22
N TYR A 49 -10.31 -17.95 9.00
CA TYR A 49 -11.16 -17.01 9.74
C TYR A 49 -12.21 -17.73 10.61
N LYS A 50 -12.28 -19.06 10.49
CA LYS A 50 -13.26 -19.92 11.16
C LYS A 50 -13.10 -19.98 12.68
N SER A 51 -11.97 -19.57 13.26
CA SER A 51 -11.70 -19.63 14.71
C SER A 51 -11.54 -18.27 15.39
N HIS A 52 -11.54 -17.17 14.63
CA HIS A 52 -11.38 -15.82 15.18
C HIS A 52 -12.75 -15.25 15.56
N TYR A 53 -13.36 -15.82 16.61
CA TYR A 53 -14.75 -15.51 16.92
C TYR A 53 -14.98 -14.23 17.74
N ASP A 54 -14.02 -13.64 18.43
CA ASP A 54 -14.36 -12.59 19.40
C ASP A 54 -13.34 -11.47 19.47
N LEU A 55 -13.57 -10.36 18.75
CA LEU A 55 -12.89 -9.08 18.98
C LEU A 55 -11.34 -9.13 18.99
N ASP A 56 -10.75 -10.25 18.54
CA ASP A 56 -9.32 -10.48 18.64
C ASP A 56 -8.62 -9.37 17.87
N SER A 57 -7.74 -8.67 18.59
CA SER A 57 -6.93 -7.63 17.98
C SER A 57 -6.16 -8.23 16.82
N PHE A 58 -6.08 -7.51 15.71
CA PHE A 58 -5.15 -7.90 14.66
C PHE A 58 -3.72 -7.93 15.17
N ASP A 59 -2.95 -8.91 14.67
CA ASP A 59 -1.52 -8.98 14.90
C ASP A 59 -0.81 -7.81 14.24
N ASN A 60 -0.05 -7.07 15.06
CA ASN A 60 0.70 -5.90 14.62
C ASN A 60 2.10 -6.33 14.17
N GLU A 61 2.25 -6.66 12.90
CA GLU A 61 3.55 -6.88 12.28
C GLU A 61 4.05 -5.59 11.63
N TYR A 62 5.25 -5.12 11.97
CA TYR A 62 5.84 -3.95 11.34
C TYR A 62 6.72 -4.38 10.17
N ALA A 63 6.58 -3.68 9.04
CA ALA A 63 7.49 -3.83 7.92
C ALA A 63 8.89 -3.40 8.37
N LYS A 64 9.87 -4.27 8.11
CA LYS A 64 11.29 -4.04 8.44
C LYS A 64 12.08 -3.94 7.14
N ASP A 65 13.21 -3.25 7.20
CA ASP A 65 14.16 -3.14 6.09
C ASP A 65 13.57 -2.53 4.81
N ILE A 66 12.47 -1.79 4.94
CA ILE A 66 11.84 -0.97 3.89
C ILE A 66 12.33 0.47 4.03
N PRO A 67 12.53 1.23 2.93
CA PRO A 67 12.90 2.63 2.99
C PRO A 67 11.96 3.44 3.87
N GLN A 68 12.51 4.40 4.62
CA GLN A 68 11.76 5.38 5.40
C GLN A 68 12.40 6.75 5.18
N GLN A 69 11.59 7.81 5.22
CA GLN A 69 12.05 9.17 5.12
C GLN A 69 12.59 9.68 6.46
N LEU A 70 13.50 10.64 6.39
CA LEU A 70 13.96 11.38 7.56
C LEU A 70 12.88 12.33 8.08
N GLU A 71 12.94 12.64 9.37
CA GLU A 71 12.07 13.62 10.00
C GLU A 71 12.16 14.98 9.26
N GLY A 72 11.00 15.57 8.97
CA GLY A 72 10.89 16.82 8.22
C GLY A 72 10.84 16.67 6.69
N SER A 73 11.02 15.45 6.15
CA SER A 73 10.74 15.21 4.73
C SER A 73 9.24 15.31 4.42
N LEU A 74 8.92 15.76 3.21
CA LEU A 74 7.55 15.91 2.70
C LEU A 74 7.15 14.79 1.73
N ASP A 75 7.95 13.73 1.65
CA ASP A 75 7.83 12.66 0.65
C ASP A 75 7.01 11.46 1.13
N CYS A 76 6.27 11.56 2.24
CA CYS A 76 5.48 10.45 2.80
C CYS A 76 4.61 9.72 1.78
N GLY A 77 3.98 10.45 0.85
CA GLY A 77 3.18 9.87 -0.22
C GLY A 77 3.99 8.97 -1.16
N VAL A 78 5.24 9.32 -1.45
CA VAL A 78 6.15 8.54 -2.31
C VAL A 78 6.51 7.22 -1.65
N PHE A 79 6.88 7.27 -0.37
CA PHE A 79 7.22 6.10 0.45
C PHE A 79 6.02 5.17 0.67
N VAL A 80 4.84 5.72 0.93
CA VAL A 80 3.61 4.91 1.05
C VAL A 80 3.22 4.30 -0.29
N SER A 81 3.32 5.05 -1.39
CA SER A 81 2.99 4.55 -2.73
C SER A 81 3.92 3.41 -3.14
N SER A 82 5.21 3.54 -2.86
CA SER A 82 6.17 2.48 -3.16
C SER A 82 5.91 1.24 -2.31
N TYR A 83 5.64 1.38 -1.02
CA TYR A 83 5.28 0.24 -0.18
C TYR A 83 4.00 -0.49 -0.67
N VAL A 84 2.99 0.25 -1.12
CA VAL A 84 1.78 -0.35 -1.72
C VAL A 84 2.10 -1.06 -3.04
N GLU A 85 3.01 -0.52 -3.84
CA GLU A 85 3.50 -1.15 -5.06
C GLU A 85 4.23 -2.47 -4.76
N TYR A 86 5.12 -2.48 -3.76
CA TYR A 86 5.78 -3.69 -3.25
C TYR A 86 4.77 -4.76 -2.86
N LEU A 87 3.75 -4.40 -2.06
CA LEU A 87 2.69 -5.33 -1.66
C LEU A 87 1.86 -5.86 -2.83
N SER A 88 1.70 -5.05 -3.88
CA SER A 88 0.85 -5.38 -5.01
C SER A 88 1.53 -6.28 -6.05
N TYR A 89 2.85 -6.09 -6.24
CA TYR A 89 3.61 -6.71 -7.33
C TYR A 89 4.75 -7.60 -6.85
N GLY A 90 5.13 -7.52 -5.57
CA GLY A 90 6.29 -8.23 -5.01
C GLY A 90 7.63 -7.64 -5.47
N ASN A 91 7.64 -6.45 -6.06
CA ASN A 91 8.85 -5.76 -6.51
C ASN A 91 9.73 -5.45 -5.31
N ASP A 92 11.00 -5.82 -5.34
CA ASP A 92 11.92 -5.53 -4.24
C ASP A 92 12.08 -4.01 -4.05
N ILE A 93 12.04 -3.56 -2.80
CA ILE A 93 12.30 -2.17 -2.43
C ILE A 93 13.42 -2.17 -1.41
N SER A 94 14.65 -2.11 -1.91
CA SER A 94 15.82 -2.01 -1.05
C SER A 94 15.97 -0.58 -0.49
N THR A 95 16.32 -0.49 0.79
CA THR A 95 16.69 0.76 1.49
C THR A 95 17.85 1.50 0.82
N ASN A 96 18.80 0.78 0.24
CA ASN A 96 20.03 1.34 -0.33
C ASN A 96 19.85 1.92 -1.74
N SER A 97 18.75 1.57 -2.42
CA SER A 97 18.49 1.95 -3.81
C SER A 97 17.25 2.83 -3.97
N PHE A 98 16.65 3.30 -2.87
CA PHE A 98 15.43 4.08 -2.90
C PHE A 98 15.69 5.54 -3.24
N ASP A 99 15.72 5.86 -4.53
CA ASP A 99 15.78 7.24 -4.99
C ASP A 99 14.38 7.88 -5.00
N THR A 100 14.16 8.77 -4.03
CA THR A 100 12.90 9.47 -3.86
C THR A 100 12.58 10.39 -5.04
N GLU A 101 13.59 10.97 -5.70
CA GLU A 101 13.37 11.84 -6.85
C GLU A 101 12.88 11.06 -8.07
N SER A 102 13.54 9.97 -8.43
CA SER A 102 13.07 9.07 -9.49
C SER A 102 11.66 8.56 -9.22
N MET A 103 11.34 8.19 -7.97
CA MET A 103 9.99 7.74 -7.62
C MET A 103 8.94 8.85 -7.75
N ARG A 104 9.26 10.09 -7.36
CA ARG A 104 8.37 11.25 -7.60
C ARG A 104 8.07 11.44 -9.07
N ILE A 105 9.10 11.44 -9.92
CA ILE A 105 8.94 11.61 -11.37
C ILE A 105 8.07 10.49 -11.94
N ARG A 106 8.33 9.24 -11.54
CA ARG A 106 7.55 8.08 -11.99
C ARG A 106 6.07 8.20 -11.59
N TYR A 107 5.77 8.46 -10.32
CA TYR A 107 4.39 8.56 -9.86
C TYR A 107 3.67 9.78 -10.43
N ALA A 108 4.36 10.92 -10.59
CA ALA A 108 3.80 12.09 -11.27
C ALA A 108 3.47 11.79 -12.74
N THR A 109 4.36 11.09 -13.46
CA THR A 109 4.14 10.68 -14.86
C THR A 109 2.95 9.73 -14.98
N LEU A 110 2.84 8.74 -14.07
CA LEU A 110 1.70 7.82 -14.05
C LEU A 110 0.38 8.53 -13.76
N LEU A 111 0.38 9.46 -12.81
CA LEU A 111 -0.82 10.25 -12.49
C LEU A 111 -1.23 11.14 -13.66
N TRP A 112 -0.26 11.76 -14.33
CA TRP A 112 -0.49 12.57 -15.52
C TRP A 112 -1.10 11.76 -16.67
N ASP A 113 -0.54 10.58 -16.98
CA ASP A 113 -1.09 9.68 -18.00
C ASP A 113 -2.53 9.26 -17.67
N TYR A 114 -2.78 8.90 -16.40
CA TYR A 114 -4.10 8.51 -15.93
C TYR A 114 -5.14 9.64 -16.11
N VAL A 115 -4.81 10.87 -15.68
CA VAL A 115 -5.71 12.03 -15.82
C VAL A 115 -5.98 12.34 -17.29
N ASN A 116 -4.96 12.27 -18.15
CA ASN A 116 -5.14 12.50 -19.58
C ASN A 116 -6.06 11.47 -20.23
N ARG A 117 -5.92 10.18 -19.88
CA ARG A 117 -6.85 9.14 -20.34
C ARG A 117 -8.27 9.44 -19.85
N LYS A 118 -8.44 9.80 -18.58
CA LYS A 118 -9.76 10.12 -18.01
C LYS A 118 -10.45 11.25 -18.79
N ILE A 119 -9.70 12.30 -19.15
CA ILE A 119 -10.18 13.40 -19.99
C ILE A 119 -10.52 12.92 -21.42
N GLN A 120 -9.65 12.13 -22.05
CA GLN A 120 -9.87 11.61 -23.41
C GLN A 120 -11.12 10.75 -23.53
N PHE A 121 -11.45 9.99 -22.49
CA PHE A 121 -12.63 9.13 -22.45
C PHE A 121 -13.87 9.82 -21.87
N ASP A 122 -13.78 11.11 -21.53
CA ASP A 122 -14.83 11.87 -20.83
C ASP A 122 -15.40 11.12 -19.61
N ALA A 123 -14.51 10.39 -18.93
CA ALA A 123 -14.86 9.50 -17.84
C ALA A 123 -15.02 10.29 -16.55
N ILE A 124 -16.20 10.17 -15.94
CA ILE A 124 -16.52 10.83 -14.67
C ILE A 124 -16.04 9.94 -13.52
N SER A 125 -16.19 8.63 -13.68
CA SER A 125 -15.80 7.61 -12.71
C SER A 125 -14.59 6.79 -13.16
N ASP A 126 -13.85 6.25 -12.21
CA ASP A 126 -12.73 5.34 -12.48
C ASP A 126 -13.19 4.02 -13.13
N SER A 127 -14.48 3.67 -12.97
CA SER A 127 -15.10 2.54 -13.66
C SER A 127 -15.30 2.77 -15.16
N GLU A 128 -15.31 4.03 -15.61
CA GLU A 128 -15.55 4.42 -17.00
C GLU A 128 -14.24 4.59 -17.77
N THR A 129 -13.10 4.72 -17.07
CA THR A 129 -11.76 4.75 -17.71
C THR A 129 -11.38 3.38 -18.29
N PRO A 130 -11.10 3.24 -19.61
CA PRO A 130 -10.97 1.94 -20.27
C PRO A 130 -9.71 1.13 -19.95
N GLN A 131 -8.75 1.64 -19.18
CA GLN A 131 -7.63 0.85 -18.68
C GLN A 131 -7.18 1.36 -17.31
N LYS A 132 -7.21 0.46 -16.31
CA LYS A 132 -6.25 0.53 -15.20
C LYS A 132 -4.86 0.36 -15.84
N PRO A 133 -3.82 1.12 -15.45
CA PRO A 133 -2.46 0.83 -15.89
C PRO A 133 -2.22 -0.67 -15.74
N THR A 134 -1.89 -1.33 -16.84
CA THR A 134 -1.87 -2.80 -16.92
C THR A 134 -1.03 -3.34 -15.76
N ARG A 135 -1.59 -4.29 -14.99
CA ARG A 135 -0.85 -5.08 -13.99
C ARG A 135 0.15 -5.95 -14.75
N ASN A 136 1.22 -5.35 -15.26
CA ASN A 136 2.33 -6.08 -15.83
C ASN A 136 3.21 -6.50 -14.66
N ARG A 137 3.03 -7.75 -14.20
CA ARG A 137 4.07 -8.45 -13.47
C ARG A 137 5.18 -8.71 -14.49
N SER A 138 6.05 -7.72 -14.68
CA SER A 138 7.33 -7.99 -15.32
C SER A 138 8.13 -8.79 -14.31
N ASP A 139 8.29 -10.08 -14.56
CA ASP A 139 9.45 -10.79 -14.02
C ASP A 139 10.66 -10.03 -14.60
N VAL A 140 11.31 -9.22 -13.76
CA VAL A 140 12.49 -8.45 -14.16
C VAL A 140 13.61 -9.46 -14.36
N ASP A 141 13.86 -9.81 -15.61
CA ASP A 141 15.13 -10.42 -15.99
C ASP A 141 16.24 -9.38 -15.74
N SER A 142 17.13 -9.71 -14.82
CA SER A 142 18.20 -8.84 -14.31
C SER A 142 19.35 -8.62 -15.31
N SER A 143 19.10 -8.61 -16.61
CA SER A 143 20.16 -8.53 -17.62
C SER A 143 19.82 -7.63 -18.81
N GLU A 144 19.67 -6.33 -18.57
CA GLU A 144 19.93 -5.32 -19.61
C GLU A 144 20.67 -4.12 -19.00
N ARG A 145 22.01 -4.21 -18.96
CA ARG A 145 22.89 -3.06 -18.80
C ARG A 145 22.97 -2.32 -20.13
N ILE A 146 22.34 -1.16 -20.24
CA ILE A 146 22.58 -0.25 -21.36
C ILE A 146 23.89 0.50 -21.09
N THR A 147 24.92 0.23 -21.91
CA THR A 147 26.16 1.00 -21.96
C THR A 147 26.03 2.04 -23.07
N ILE A 148 26.28 3.31 -22.78
CA ILE A 148 26.33 4.38 -23.78
C ILE A 148 27.80 4.60 -24.17
N HIS A 149 28.08 4.59 -25.48
CA HIS A 149 29.38 4.92 -26.08
C HIS A 149 29.54 6.43 -26.30
#